data_AF-A0A0W1KNL1-F1
#
_entry.id   AF-A0A0W1KNL1-F1
#
_cell.length_a   1.000
_cell.length_b   1.000
_cell.length_c   1.000
_cell.angle_alpha   90.00
_cell.angle_beta   90.00
_cell.angle_gamma   90.00
#
_symmetry.space_group_name_H-M   'P 1'
#
loop_
_entity.id
_entity.type
_entity.pdbx_description
1 polymer ?
#
loop_
_entity_poly.entity_id
_entity_poly.type
_entity_poly.pdbx_seq_one_letter_code
_entity_poly.pdbx_strand_id
1 'polypeptide(L)'
;MGKRIIKQCLCLLVLISFEINAKEYLIVLKDHLFYPSKITIPENQKVKLIIENQDDTPEEFDSFDLNREKVLYPHRKSVIYIGPLKKGRYAFFGEFSPNSATGVVIVHNKEAQHANN
;
A
#
# COMPACT_ATOMS: atom_id res chain seq x y z
N MET A 1 19.24 64.76 -7.24
CA MET A 1 18.49 63.79 -8.07
C MET A 1 19.31 62.50 -8.16
N GLY A 2 18.95 61.43 -7.46
CA GLY A 2 19.73 60.18 -7.51
C GLY A 2 19.27 59.14 -6.49
N LYS A 3 18.14 58.46 -6.78
CA LYS A 3 17.62 57.36 -5.97
C LYS A 3 18.45 56.10 -6.28
N ARG A 4 19.30 55.63 -5.35
CA ARG A 4 19.96 54.33 -5.46
C ARG A 4 19.08 53.25 -4.84
N ILE A 5 18.69 52.32 -5.71
CA ILE A 5 17.76 51.21 -5.52
C ILE A 5 18.32 50.28 -4.43
N ILE A 6 17.60 50.16 -3.31
CA ILE A 6 17.87 49.17 -2.28
C ILE A 6 17.53 47.81 -2.89
N LYS A 7 18.56 46.98 -3.11
CA LYS A 7 18.45 45.60 -3.57
C LYS A 7 17.51 44.84 -2.63
N GLN A 8 16.28 44.60 -3.07
CA GLN A 8 15.42 43.60 -2.46
C GLN A 8 16.06 42.24 -2.70
N CYS A 9 16.60 41.66 -1.63
CA CYS A 9 17.03 40.27 -1.62
C CYS A 9 15.75 39.42 -1.66
N LEU A 10 15.31 39.06 -2.86
CA LEU A 10 14.25 38.08 -3.08
C LEU A 10 14.76 36.73 -2.56
N CYS A 11 14.49 36.44 -1.28
CA CYS A 11 14.69 35.12 -0.72
C CYS A 11 13.74 34.16 -1.44
N LEU A 12 14.24 33.47 -2.46
CA LEU A 12 13.55 32.41 -3.16
C LEU A 12 13.43 31.22 -2.18
N LEU A 13 12.29 31.13 -1.50
CA LEU A 13 11.97 30.01 -0.62
C LEU A 13 11.73 28.78 -1.51
N VAL A 14 12.75 27.95 -1.69
CA VAL A 14 12.61 26.66 -2.38
C VAL A 14 11.84 25.72 -1.46
N LEU A 15 10.55 25.54 -1.73
CA LEU A 15 9.76 24.47 -1.12
C LEU A 15 10.24 23.14 -1.70
N ILE A 16 11.13 22.47 -0.98
CA ILE A 16 11.52 21.10 -1.31
C ILE A 16 10.36 20.19 -0.93
N SER A 17 9.59 19.76 -1.94
CA SER A 17 8.60 18.70 -1.75
C SER A 17 9.34 17.38 -1.46
N PHE A 18 9.16 16.84 -0.26
CA PHE A 18 9.57 15.47 0.05
C PHE A 18 8.47 14.52 -0.39
N GLU A 19 8.74 13.71 -1.41
CA GLU A 19 7.87 12.61 -1.81
C GLU A 19 8.01 11.44 -0.82
N ILE A 20 7.04 11.31 0.08
CA ILE A 20 6.92 10.12 0.93
C ILE A 20 6.22 9.03 0.12
N ASN A 21 7.01 8.20 -0.56
CA ASN A 21 6.49 7.04 -1.25
C ASN A 21 6.10 5.96 -0.23
N ALA A 22 4.82 5.58 -0.24
CA ALA A 22 4.34 4.47 0.58
C ALA A 22 5.05 3.17 0.17
N LYS A 23 5.55 2.40 1.14
CA LYS A 23 6.18 1.11 0.87
C LYS A 23 5.21 0.18 0.15
N GLU A 24 5.70 -0.46 -0.90
CA GLU A 24 4.90 -1.30 -1.78
C GLU A 24 5.03 -2.78 -1.42
N TYR A 25 3.93 -3.51 -1.53
CA TYR A 25 3.85 -4.96 -1.33
C TYR A 25 3.10 -5.57 -2.50
N LEU A 26 3.76 -6.46 -3.24
CA LEU A 26 3.18 -7.18 -4.36
C LEU A 26 2.45 -8.43 -3.88
N ILE A 27 1.24 -8.62 -4.37
CA ILE A 27 0.45 -9.85 -4.25
C ILE A 27 0.03 -10.25 -5.66
N VAL A 28 0.27 -11.50 -6.02
CA VAL A 28 -0.25 -12.11 -7.26
C VAL A 28 -1.55 -12.82 -6.92
N LEU A 29 -2.60 -12.56 -7.68
CA LEU A 29 -3.79 -13.40 -7.72
C LEU A 29 -3.65 -14.35 -8.92
N LYS A 30 -3.61 -15.64 -8.64
CA LYS A 30 -3.50 -16.69 -9.66
C LYS A 30 -4.23 -17.94 -9.19
N ASP A 31 -4.94 -18.61 -10.08
CA ASP A 31 -5.78 -19.78 -9.83
C ASP A 31 -6.74 -19.51 -8.65
N HIS A 32 -7.29 -18.29 -8.58
CA HIS A 32 -8.15 -17.80 -7.48
C HIS A 32 -7.50 -17.89 -6.09
N LEU A 33 -6.18 -17.71 -6.02
CA LEU A 33 -5.38 -17.74 -4.79
C LEU A 33 -4.47 -16.51 -4.72
N PHE A 34 -4.34 -15.93 -3.52
CA PHE A 34 -3.42 -14.81 -3.29
C PHE A 34 -2.01 -15.30 -2.91
N TYR A 35 -0.99 -14.74 -3.55
CA TYR A 35 0.41 -15.09 -3.35
C TYR A 35 1.31 -13.85 -3.14
N PRO A 36 1.98 -13.73 -1.98
CA PRO A 36 1.76 -14.55 -0.79
C PRO A 36 0.40 -14.23 -0.16
N SER A 37 -0.25 -15.25 0.42
CA SER A 37 -1.51 -15.06 1.17
C SER A 37 -1.29 -14.36 2.51
N LYS A 38 -0.04 -14.27 2.99
CA LYS A 38 0.34 -13.54 4.20
C LYS A 38 1.36 -12.45 3.87
N ILE A 39 0.97 -11.20 4.09
CA ILE A 39 1.86 -10.04 4.00
C ILE A 39 2.18 -9.53 5.39
N THR A 40 3.39 -9.02 5.60
CA THR A 40 3.84 -8.49 6.89
C THR A 40 4.32 -7.05 6.70
N ILE A 41 3.69 -6.10 7.40
CA ILE A 41 3.92 -4.65 7.23
C ILE A 41 4.24 -3.96 8.56
N PRO A 42 4.98 -2.83 8.54
CA PRO A 42 5.25 -2.07 9.75
C PRO A 42 3.97 -1.41 10.28
N GLU A 43 3.81 -1.38 11.60
CA GLU A 43 2.76 -0.63 12.25
C GLU A 43 2.88 0.88 12.03
N ASN A 44 1.75 1.58 12.13
CA ASN A 44 1.63 3.02 12.06
C ASN A 44 2.15 3.66 10.76
N GLN A 45 2.19 2.88 9.66
CA GLN A 45 2.55 3.38 8.33
C GLN A 45 1.44 3.09 7.32
N LYS A 46 1.18 4.07 6.45
CA LYS A 46 0.40 3.84 5.23
C LYS A 46 1.27 3.10 4.23
N VAL A 47 0.74 2.00 3.67
CA VAL A 47 1.44 1.18 2.68
C VAL A 47 0.57 0.99 1.45
N LYS A 48 1.20 0.55 0.35
CA LYS A 48 0.55 0.27 -0.92
C LYS A 48 0.58 -1.22 -1.18
N LEU A 49 -0.57 -1.85 -1.32
CA LEU A 49 -0.68 -3.19 -1.89
C LEU A 49 -0.84 -3.05 -3.41
N ILE A 50 -0.04 -3.80 -4.15
CA ILE A 50 -0.16 -3.96 -5.59
C ILE A 50 -0.65 -5.38 -5.82
N ILE A 51 -1.87 -5.52 -6.32
CA ILE A 51 -2.46 -6.81 -6.63
C ILE A 51 -2.35 -7.02 -8.15
N GLU A 52 -1.58 -8.01 -8.58
CA GLU A 52 -1.50 -8.42 -9.98
C GLU A 52 -2.43 -9.61 -10.20
N ASN A 53 -3.53 -9.40 -10.90
CA ASN A 53 -4.40 -10.48 -11.30
C ASN A 53 -3.83 -11.14 -12.57
N GLN A 54 -3.42 -12.40 -12.45
CA GLN A 54 -2.93 -13.23 -13.54
C GLN A 54 -3.98 -14.24 -14.05
N ASP A 55 -5.18 -14.22 -13.46
CA ASP A 55 -6.31 -15.03 -13.91
C ASP A 55 -6.99 -14.41 -15.14
N ASP A 56 -7.68 -15.26 -15.89
CA ASP A 56 -8.52 -14.84 -17.03
C ASP A 56 -9.86 -14.23 -16.58
N THR A 57 -10.19 -14.31 -15.29
CA THR A 57 -11.45 -13.85 -14.70
C THR A 57 -11.24 -12.70 -13.72
N PRO A 58 -12.23 -11.79 -13.58
CA PRO A 58 -12.17 -10.80 -12.52
C PRO A 58 -12.27 -11.47 -11.15
N GLU A 59 -11.76 -10.77 -10.15
CA GLU A 59 -11.97 -11.04 -8.73
C GLU A 59 -12.29 -9.71 -8.03
N GLU A 60 -12.77 -9.75 -6.80
CA GLU A 60 -12.95 -8.57 -5.98
C GLU A 60 -12.26 -8.75 -4.63
N PHE A 61 -11.20 -7.97 -4.39
CA PHE A 61 -10.61 -7.89 -3.07
C PHE A 61 -11.61 -7.23 -2.13
N ASP A 62 -11.93 -7.87 -1.01
CA ASP A 62 -12.69 -7.28 0.08
C ASP A 62 -12.03 -7.57 1.44
N SER A 63 -12.20 -6.65 2.38
CA SER A 63 -11.72 -6.74 3.74
C SER A 63 -12.52 -5.82 4.65
N PHE A 64 -13.32 -6.42 5.53
CA PHE A 64 -13.95 -5.71 6.66
C PHE A 64 -12.91 -5.11 7.60
N ASP A 65 -11.84 -5.86 7.91
CA ASP A 65 -10.78 -5.44 8.83
C ASP A 65 -10.03 -4.20 8.34
N LEU A 66 -9.84 -4.08 7.02
CA LEU A 66 -9.12 -2.98 6.38
C LEU A 66 -10.07 -1.86 5.88
N ASN A 67 -11.38 -2.11 5.84
CA ASN A 67 -12.40 -1.26 5.23
C ASN A 67 -12.04 -0.88 3.78
N ARG A 68 -11.78 -1.91 2.97
CA ARG A 68 -11.34 -1.76 1.57
C ARG A 68 -11.96 -2.83 0.68
N GLU A 69 -12.56 -2.37 -0.41
CA GLU A 69 -13.01 -3.18 -1.54
C GLU A 69 -12.30 -2.72 -2.83
N LYS A 70 -12.04 -3.64 -3.76
CA LYS A 70 -11.53 -3.33 -5.10
C LYS A 70 -11.71 -4.47 -6.08
N VAL A 71 -12.39 -4.19 -7.20
CA VAL A 71 -12.40 -5.08 -8.37
C VAL A 71 -10.99 -5.21 -8.97
N LEU A 72 -10.57 -6.45 -9.18
CA LEU A 72 -9.30 -6.90 -9.74
C LEU A 72 -9.54 -7.42 -11.17
N TYR A 73 -9.38 -6.56 -12.17
CA TYR A 73 -9.58 -6.98 -13.56
C TYR A 73 -8.51 -7.99 -14.04
N PRO A 74 -8.89 -8.95 -14.92
CA PRO A 74 -7.96 -9.93 -15.50
C PRO A 74 -6.71 -9.29 -16.10
N HIS A 75 -5.55 -9.91 -15.92
CA HIS A 75 -4.27 -9.49 -16.51
C HIS A 75 -3.89 -8.03 -16.21
N ARG A 76 -4.26 -7.52 -15.03
CA ARG A 76 -3.98 -6.13 -14.62
C ARG A 76 -3.47 -6.02 -13.19
N LYS A 77 -2.81 -4.89 -12.94
CA LYS A 77 -2.41 -4.44 -11.61
C LYS A 77 -3.44 -3.48 -11.03
N SER A 78 -3.86 -3.75 -9.80
CA SER A 78 -4.69 -2.88 -8.98
C SER A 78 -3.90 -2.39 -7.77
N VAL A 79 -4.18 -1.16 -7.34
CA VAL A 79 -3.52 -0.55 -6.17
C VAL A 79 -4.54 -0.37 -5.05
N ILE A 80 -4.18 -0.83 -3.85
CA ILE A 80 -4.98 -0.67 -2.63
C ILE A 80 -4.09 -0.05 -1.55
N TYR A 81 -4.46 1.13 -1.05
CA TYR A 81 -3.76 1.74 0.08
C TYR A 81 -4.39 1.30 1.40
N ILE A 82 -3.56 0.82 2.32
CA ILE A 82 -3.97 0.37 3.64
C ILE A 82 -3.16 1.07 4.74
N GLY A 83 -3.76 1.17 5.93
CA GLY A 83 -3.18 1.83 7.08
C GLY A 83 -3.16 3.37 7.04
N PRO A 84 -2.57 4.02 8.05
CA PRO A 84 -1.81 3.43 9.17
C PRO A 84 -2.61 2.44 10.02
N LEU A 85 -2.02 1.27 10.32
CA LEU A 85 -2.65 0.22 11.13
C LEU A 85 -1.89 0.00 12.43
N LYS A 86 -2.61 -0.38 13.50
CA LYS A 86 -2.00 -0.86 14.75
C LYS A 86 -1.47 -2.28 14.56
N LYS A 87 -0.57 -2.73 15.45
CA LYS A 87 -0.20 -4.15 15.54
C LYS A 87 -1.46 -5.02 15.58
N GLY A 88 -1.51 -6.03 14.73
CA GLY A 88 -2.71 -6.85 14.58
C GLY A 88 -2.66 -7.79 13.38
N ARG A 89 -3.78 -8.48 13.18
CA ARG A 89 -4.04 -9.35 12.03
C ARG A 89 -5.29 -8.82 11.35
N TYR A 90 -5.22 -8.61 10.04
CA TYR A 90 -6.29 -8.03 9.25
C TYR A 90 -6.54 -8.94 8.05
N ALA A 91 -7.67 -9.64 8.04
CA ALA A 91 -8.03 -10.59 6.99
C ALA A 91 -8.59 -9.89 5.76
N PHE A 92 -8.37 -10.48 4.60
CA PHE A 92 -8.98 -10.11 3.33
C PHE A 92 -9.32 -11.37 2.54
N PHE A 93 -10.25 -11.24 1.60
CA PHE A 93 -10.71 -12.34 0.77
C PHE A 93 -11.12 -11.85 -0.62
N GLY A 94 -11.29 -12.78 -1.56
CA GLY A 94 -11.89 -12.56 -2.86
C GLY A 94 -13.38 -12.84 -2.78
N GLU A 95 -14.23 -11.85 -3.02
CA GLU A 95 -15.70 -12.00 -2.94
C GLU A 95 -16.23 -12.99 -3.99
N PHE A 96 -15.59 -13.12 -5.15
CA PHE A 96 -16.02 -14.06 -6.19
C PHE A 96 -15.49 -15.48 -5.97
N SER A 97 -14.43 -15.62 -5.17
CA SER A 97 -13.82 -16.92 -4.80
C SER A 97 -13.56 -17.04 -3.30
N PRO A 98 -14.56 -16.88 -2.41
CA PRO A 98 -14.36 -16.66 -0.98
C PRO A 98 -13.78 -17.87 -0.24
N ASN A 99 -13.89 -19.07 -0.83
CA ASN A 99 -13.36 -20.31 -0.27
C ASN A 99 -11.86 -20.52 -0.57
N SER A 100 -11.31 -19.85 -1.58
CA SER A 100 -9.92 -20.04 -2.03
C SER A 100 -9.09 -18.77 -1.91
N ALA A 101 -9.59 -17.65 -2.43
CA ALA A 101 -8.90 -16.37 -2.45
C ALA A 101 -8.94 -15.75 -1.06
N THR A 102 -8.04 -16.18 -0.17
CA THR A 102 -7.98 -15.67 1.20
C THR A 102 -6.57 -15.21 1.53
N GLY A 103 -6.47 -14.21 2.40
CA GLY A 103 -5.19 -13.73 2.88
C GLY A 103 -5.29 -12.91 4.15
N VAL A 104 -4.13 -12.52 4.67
CA VAL A 104 -4.00 -11.76 5.90
C VAL A 104 -2.82 -10.80 5.84
N VAL A 105 -3.05 -9.57 6.29
CA VAL A 105 -2.00 -8.60 6.61
C VAL A 105 -1.67 -8.72 8.09
N ILE A 106 -0.39 -8.98 8.37
CA ILE A 106 0.17 -9.01 9.72
C ILE A 106 0.91 -7.70 9.94
N VAL A 107 0.45 -6.94 10.93
CA VAL A 107 1.07 -5.67 11.29
C VAL A 107 1.95 -5.88 12.52
N HIS A 108 3.22 -5.54 12.41
CA HIS A 108 4.22 -5.76 13.46
C HIS A 108 5.07 -4.51 13.72
N ASN A 109 5.73 -4.47 14.88
CA ASN A 109 6.69 -3.41 15.18
C ASN A 109 7.93 -3.55 14.27
N LYS A 110 8.42 -2.41 13.77
CA LYS A 110 9.56 -2.27 12.86
C LYS A 110 10.86 -2.87 13.43
N GLU A 111 11.00 -2.93 14.75
CA GLU A 111 12.19 -3.46 15.45
C GLU A 111 12.40 -4.97 15.23
N ALA A 112 11.35 -5.74 14.97
CA ALA A 112 11.44 -7.20 14.85
C ALA A 112 12.10 -7.70 13.55
N GLN A 113 12.30 -6.83 12.55
CA GLN A 113 12.94 -7.23 11.29
C GLN A 113 14.47 -7.11 11.28
N HIS A 114 15.07 -6.51 12.33
CA HIS A 114 16.53 -6.38 12.45
C HIS A 114 17.18 -7.37 13.42
N ALA A 115 16.40 -8.19 14.13
CA ALA A 115 16.93 -9.14 15.12
C ALA A 115 17.33 -10.52 14.54
N ASN A 116 17.12 -10.75 13.24
CA ASN A 116 17.29 -12.07 12.60
C ASN A 116 18.25 -12.06 11.40
N ASN A 117 19.13 -11.06 11.27
CA ASN A 117 20.20 -11.04 10.26
C ASN A 117 21.57 -10.98 10.93
#